data_AF-A0AAN7IG68-F1
#
_entry.id   AF-A0AAN7IG68-F1
#
_cell.length_a   1.000
_cell.length_b   1.000
_cell.length_c   1.000
_cell.angle_alpha   90.00
_cell.angle_beta   90.00
_cell.angle_gamma   90.00
#
_symmetry.space_group_name_H-M   'P 1'
#
loop_
_entity.id
_entity.type
_entity.pdbx_description
1 polymer ?
#
loop_
_entity_poly.entity_id
_entity_poly.type
_entity_poly.pdbx_seq_one_letter_code
_entity_poly.pdbx_strand_id
1 'polypeptide(L)'
;MEVLPEGWHFLPKHPGKNIKFYKSILIQEKSSYVENIMNKNRDTSEVLYHKFIITGFTSCQDWGHPSNLRKLTDYKGSELYYSYYDYMDAFEKILFFQNKNYDHSWVIMFHKKFHSTIPSWFLKWWEMFGPIPQILPEPLQDALRYFSSRYNTTDHGSQFPAILHMTAMYRIHWISMWKYTINNNLLDREFLVKWWDNLRFKEIIEKIHMNFPPPIQKAITCQTTISHRTRSQTSLDSVQISGKSSKELRDLGQQLILHSE
;
A
#
# COMPACT_ATOMS: atom_id res chain seq x y z
N MET A 1 -16.73 -27.84 -5.65
CA MET A 1 -15.46 -27.21 -5.24
C MET A 1 -14.86 -26.63 -6.51
N GLU A 2 -15.02 -25.32 -6.75
CA GLU A 2 -14.40 -24.69 -7.92
C GLU A 2 -12.89 -24.66 -7.70
N VAL A 3 -12.18 -25.50 -8.44
CA VAL A 3 -10.72 -25.54 -8.42
C VAL A 3 -10.24 -24.30 -9.17
N LEU A 4 -9.46 -23.46 -8.50
CA LEU A 4 -8.86 -22.29 -9.13
C LEU A 4 -7.99 -22.73 -10.32
N PRO A 5 -8.08 -22.07 -11.49
CA PRO A 5 -7.22 -22.40 -12.63
C PRO A 5 -5.74 -22.28 -12.25
N GLU A 6 -4.94 -23.22 -12.74
CA GLU A 6 -3.51 -23.27 -12.47
C GLU A 6 -2.84 -21.94 -12.83
N GLY A 7 -2.16 -21.35 -11.84
CA GLY A 7 -1.42 -20.11 -11.98
C GLY A 7 -2.25 -18.82 -11.99
N TRP A 8 -3.58 -18.86 -11.85
CA TRP A 8 -4.41 -17.63 -11.85
C TRP A 8 -4.77 -17.19 -10.43
N HIS A 9 -4.97 -18.13 -9.51
CA HIS A 9 -5.31 -17.86 -8.11
C HIS A 9 -6.49 -16.89 -7.92
N PHE A 10 -7.37 -16.78 -8.92
CA PHE A 10 -8.68 -16.13 -8.85
C PHE A 10 -9.65 -16.85 -9.79
N LEU A 11 -10.95 -16.73 -9.51
CA LEU A 11 -11.98 -17.25 -10.39
C LEU A 11 -12.11 -16.33 -11.61
N PRO A 12 -11.79 -16.79 -12.83
CA PRO A 12 -11.92 -15.97 -14.02
C PRO A 12 -13.39 -15.79 -14.38
N LYS A 13 -13.78 -14.55 -14.71
CA LYS A 13 -15.10 -14.27 -15.29
C LYS A 13 -15.24 -14.82 -16.72
N HIS A 14 -14.12 -15.09 -17.39
CA HIS A 14 -14.04 -15.60 -18.76
C HIS A 14 -12.69 -16.30 -18.99
N PRO A 15 -12.61 -17.42 -19.75
CA PRO A 15 -11.36 -18.17 -19.97
C PRO A 15 -10.21 -17.35 -20.58
N GLY A 16 -10.52 -16.31 -21.35
CA GLY A 16 -9.52 -15.40 -21.91
C GLY A 16 -8.94 -14.38 -20.91
N LYS A 17 -9.58 -14.19 -19.74
CA LYS A 17 -9.22 -13.15 -18.75
C LYS A 17 -8.27 -13.68 -17.67
N ASN A 18 -7.11 -14.12 -18.12
CA ASN A 18 -6.03 -14.64 -17.28
C ASN A 18 -5.06 -13.53 -16.82
N ILE A 19 -4.02 -13.88 -16.06
CA ILE A 19 -2.98 -12.91 -15.62
C ILE A 19 -2.32 -12.19 -16.81
N LYS A 20 -2.08 -12.89 -17.93
CA LYS A 20 -1.48 -12.27 -19.13
C LYS A 20 -2.41 -11.22 -19.74
N PHE A 21 -3.71 -11.47 -19.79
CA PHE A 21 -4.72 -10.49 -20.21
C PHE A 21 -4.68 -9.23 -19.34
N TYR A 22 -4.72 -9.38 -18.01
CA TYR A 22 -4.67 -8.26 -17.08
C TYR A 22 -3.33 -7.50 -17.17
N LYS A 23 -2.21 -8.20 -17.27
CA LYS A 23 -0.89 -7.58 -17.51
C LYS A 23 -0.86 -6.78 -18.81
N SER A 24 -1.42 -7.32 -19.89
CA SER A 24 -1.50 -6.62 -21.18
C SER A 24 -2.35 -5.35 -21.12
N ILE A 25 -3.46 -5.36 -20.36
CA ILE A 25 -4.28 -4.15 -20.14
C ILE A 25 -3.43 -3.04 -19.52
N LEU A 26 -2.69 -3.34 -18.44
CA LEU A 26 -1.91 -2.35 -17.72
C LEU A 26 -0.79 -1.74 -18.56
N ILE A 27 -0.16 -2.55 -19.43
CA ILE A 27 0.86 -2.11 -20.38
C ILE A 27 0.25 -1.22 -21.45
N GLN A 28 -0.85 -1.65 -22.07
CA GLN A 28 -1.52 -0.90 -23.14
C GLN A 28 -2.03 0.46 -22.64
N GLU A 29 -2.58 0.50 -21.43
CA GLU A 29 -3.04 1.72 -20.75
C GLU A 29 -1.90 2.53 -20.11
N LYS A 30 -0.64 2.12 -20.29
CA LYS A 30 0.57 2.78 -19.74
C LYS A 30 0.44 3.09 -18.25
N SER A 31 -0.28 2.24 -17.52
CA SER A 31 -0.66 2.47 -16.12
C SER A 31 0.26 1.73 -15.16
N SER A 32 0.81 0.60 -15.58
CA SER A 32 1.93 -0.05 -14.90
C SER A 32 2.66 -1.03 -15.81
N TYR A 33 3.82 -1.48 -15.36
CA TYR A 33 4.53 -2.60 -15.97
C TYR A 33 5.20 -3.47 -14.90
N VAL A 34 5.52 -4.71 -15.29
CA VAL A 34 6.14 -5.71 -14.41
C VAL A 34 7.55 -6.04 -14.88
N GLU A 35 8.53 -5.89 -13.99
CA GLU A 35 9.90 -6.36 -14.21
C GLU A 35 10.13 -7.70 -13.49
N ASN A 36 10.72 -8.68 -14.18
CA ASN A 36 11.12 -9.95 -13.59
C ASN A 36 12.50 -9.80 -12.98
N ILE A 37 12.66 -10.14 -11.70
CA ILE A 37 13.96 -10.19 -11.06
C ILE A 37 14.42 -11.64 -10.98
N MET A 38 15.38 -11.97 -11.84
CA MET A 38 15.90 -13.32 -12.01
C MET A 38 17.01 -13.62 -11.02
N ASN A 39 17.17 -14.90 -10.67
CA ASN A 39 18.35 -15.38 -9.96
C ASN A 39 19.58 -15.29 -10.89
N LYS A 40 20.52 -14.41 -10.56
CA LYS A 40 21.75 -14.22 -11.37
C LYS A 40 22.80 -15.32 -11.14
N ASN A 41 22.65 -16.11 -10.09
CA ASN A 41 23.70 -17.01 -9.60
C ASN A 41 23.48 -18.48 -9.98
N ARG A 42 22.48 -18.78 -10.83
CA ARG A 42 22.20 -20.13 -11.34
C ARG A 42 21.82 -20.06 -12.82
N ASP A 43 22.15 -21.09 -13.59
CA ASP A 43 21.67 -21.34 -14.98
C ASP A 43 20.15 -21.62 -15.04
N THR A 44 19.38 -21.09 -14.08
CA THR A 44 17.95 -21.30 -13.95
C THR A 44 17.22 -20.04 -14.40
N SER A 45 16.26 -20.18 -15.31
CA SER A 45 15.26 -19.16 -15.65
C SER A 45 14.25 -18.90 -14.51
N GLU A 46 14.71 -18.93 -13.25
CA GLU A 46 13.89 -18.77 -12.06
C GLU A 46 13.69 -17.29 -11.71
N VAL A 47 12.43 -16.88 -11.61
CA VAL A 47 12.04 -15.55 -11.14
C VAL A 47 11.98 -15.57 -9.61
N LEU A 48 12.82 -14.76 -8.96
CA LEU A 48 12.83 -14.62 -7.50
C LEU A 48 11.61 -13.83 -7.02
N TYR A 49 11.41 -12.66 -7.62
CA TYR A 49 10.29 -11.77 -7.32
C TYR A 49 10.00 -10.89 -8.53
N HIS A 50 8.85 -10.25 -8.52
CA HIS A 50 8.49 -9.26 -9.53
C HIS A 50 8.52 -7.86 -8.94
N LYS A 51 8.85 -6.86 -9.76
CA LYS A 51 8.53 -5.47 -9.44
C LYS A 51 7.23 -5.08 -10.13
N PHE A 52 6.31 -4.47 -9.38
CA PHE A 52 5.11 -3.85 -9.94
C PHE A 52 5.28 -2.33 -9.89
N ILE A 53 5.45 -1.71 -11.07
CA ILE A 53 5.80 -0.30 -11.18
C ILE A 53 4.60 0.46 -11.72
N ILE A 54 3.96 1.26 -10.86
CA ILE A 54 2.79 2.08 -11.18
C ILE A 54 3.26 3.36 -11.87
N THR A 55 2.87 3.53 -13.13
CA THR A 55 3.25 4.68 -13.96
C THR A 55 2.18 5.76 -14.01
N GLY A 56 0.91 5.39 -13.84
CA GLY A 56 -0.21 6.31 -13.88
C GLY A 56 -1.55 5.60 -13.79
N PHE A 57 -2.63 6.36 -14.00
CA PHE A 57 -3.98 5.86 -14.04
C PHE A 57 -4.74 6.45 -15.22
N THR A 58 -5.51 5.62 -15.93
CA THR A 58 -6.50 6.10 -16.89
C THR A 58 -7.73 6.56 -16.11
N SER A 59 -8.11 7.83 -16.29
CA SER A 59 -9.29 8.37 -15.61
C SER A 59 -10.58 7.88 -16.28
N CYS A 60 -11.70 7.89 -15.55
CA CYS A 60 -13.01 7.65 -16.17
C CYS A 60 -13.32 8.66 -17.28
N GLN A 61 -12.83 9.90 -17.15
CA GLN A 61 -13.03 10.94 -18.17
C GLN A 61 -12.32 10.57 -19.48
N ASP A 62 -11.07 10.10 -19.39
CA ASP A 62 -10.30 9.61 -20.54
C ASP A 62 -10.85 8.30 -21.11
N TRP A 63 -11.54 7.52 -20.27
CA TRP A 63 -12.20 6.28 -20.69
C TRP A 63 -13.51 6.54 -21.45
N GLY A 64 -14.23 7.59 -21.07
CA GLY A 64 -15.63 7.78 -21.42
C GLY A 64 -16.54 6.92 -20.53
N HIS A 65 -17.57 6.31 -21.11
CA HIS A 65 -18.46 5.45 -20.33
C HIS A 65 -17.72 4.20 -19.84
N PRO A 66 -17.76 3.81 -18.54
CA PRO A 66 -16.97 2.69 -18.00
C PRO A 66 -17.19 1.34 -18.70
N SER A 67 -18.38 1.12 -19.27
CA SER A 67 -18.71 -0.10 -20.02
C SER A 67 -18.19 -0.09 -21.47
N ASN A 68 -17.63 1.02 -21.95
CA ASN A 68 -17.04 1.08 -23.29
C ASN A 68 -15.88 0.10 -23.36
N LEU A 69 -15.90 -0.72 -24.41
CA LEU A 69 -14.92 -1.76 -24.64
C LEU A 69 -13.76 -1.24 -25.50
N ARG A 70 -12.54 -1.50 -25.04
CA ARG A 70 -11.32 -1.30 -25.82
C ARG A 70 -10.78 -2.65 -26.30
N LYS A 71 -10.24 -2.69 -27.52
CA LYS A 71 -9.58 -3.89 -28.06
C LYS A 71 -8.19 -4.02 -27.47
N LEU A 72 -7.82 -5.20 -27.01
CA LEU A 72 -6.47 -5.48 -26.52
C LEU A 72 -5.56 -5.81 -27.71
N THR A 73 -4.62 -4.92 -28.04
CA THR A 73 -3.79 -5.02 -29.24
C THR A 73 -2.55 -5.88 -29.04
N ASP A 74 -1.99 -5.90 -27.83
CA ASP A 74 -0.72 -6.55 -27.54
C ASP A 74 -0.85 -8.06 -27.22
N TYR A 75 -2.08 -8.59 -27.25
CA TYR A 75 -2.36 -9.99 -26.98
C TYR A 75 -2.51 -10.78 -28.29
N LYS A 76 -1.39 -11.33 -28.78
CA LYS A 76 -1.36 -12.12 -30.02
C LYS A 76 -2.37 -13.28 -29.98
N GLY A 77 -3.24 -13.35 -30.99
CA GLY A 77 -4.10 -14.51 -31.27
C GLY A 77 -5.50 -14.50 -30.67
N SER A 78 -5.97 -13.40 -30.07
CA SER A 78 -7.36 -13.31 -29.60
C SER A 78 -7.94 -11.90 -29.72
N GLU A 79 -9.18 -11.79 -30.21
CA GLU A 79 -9.94 -10.54 -30.20
C GLU A 79 -10.54 -10.27 -28.81
N LEU A 80 -9.67 -10.08 -27.81
CA LEU A 80 -10.13 -9.76 -26.46
C LEU A 80 -10.43 -8.28 -26.33
N TYR A 81 -11.54 -8.02 -25.65
CA TYR A 81 -12.00 -6.68 -25.30
C TYR A 81 -12.01 -6.53 -23.78
N TYR A 82 -11.80 -5.32 -23.32
CA TYR A 82 -11.78 -4.99 -21.90
C TYR A 82 -12.51 -3.67 -21.63
N SER A 83 -13.22 -3.63 -20.51
CA SER A 83 -13.92 -2.46 -19.98
C SER A 83 -13.07 -1.72 -18.95
N TYR A 84 -13.55 -0.58 -18.44
CA TYR A 84 -12.89 0.11 -17.33
C TYR A 84 -12.85 -0.77 -16.06
N TYR A 85 -13.88 -1.59 -15.85
CA TYR A 85 -13.91 -2.53 -14.72
C TYR A 85 -12.84 -3.61 -14.84
N ASP A 86 -12.56 -4.09 -16.06
CA ASP A 86 -11.46 -5.02 -16.30
C ASP A 86 -10.10 -4.36 -16.06
N TYR A 87 -9.98 -3.07 -16.39
CA TYR A 87 -8.79 -2.26 -16.09
C TYR A 87 -8.57 -2.09 -14.58
N MET A 88 -9.63 -1.82 -13.81
CA MET A 88 -9.57 -1.79 -12.35
C MET A 88 -9.17 -3.15 -11.77
N ASP A 89 -9.82 -4.23 -12.23
CA ASP A 89 -9.50 -5.61 -11.83
C ASP A 89 -8.04 -5.93 -12.16
N ALA A 90 -7.47 -5.39 -13.25
CA ALA A 90 -6.11 -5.69 -13.67
C ALA A 90 -5.05 -5.35 -12.61
N PHE A 91 -5.22 -4.24 -11.89
CA PHE A 91 -4.32 -3.84 -10.80
C PHE A 91 -4.30 -4.87 -9.66
N GLU A 92 -5.45 -5.47 -9.35
CA GLU A 92 -5.57 -6.49 -8.30
C GLU A 92 -5.10 -7.86 -8.81
N LYS A 93 -5.62 -8.31 -9.95
CA LYS A 93 -5.43 -9.68 -10.45
C LYS A 93 -3.99 -9.98 -10.83
N ILE A 94 -3.21 -8.97 -11.24
CA ILE A 94 -1.79 -9.18 -11.52
C ILE A 94 -1.02 -9.60 -10.26
N LEU A 95 -1.35 -9.02 -9.09
CA LEU A 95 -0.69 -9.34 -7.82
C LEU A 95 -1.07 -10.71 -7.25
N PHE A 96 -2.10 -11.35 -7.82
CA PHE A 96 -2.47 -12.73 -7.48
C PHE A 96 -1.62 -13.78 -8.21
N PHE A 97 -0.64 -13.39 -9.01
CA PHE A 97 0.38 -14.36 -9.42
C PHE A 97 1.05 -14.99 -8.19
N GLN A 98 1.33 -16.28 -8.32
CA GLN A 98 2.06 -17.05 -7.32
C GLN A 98 3.01 -18.01 -8.04
N ASN A 99 4.14 -18.31 -7.41
CA ASN A 99 5.07 -19.31 -7.91
C ASN A 99 4.69 -20.70 -7.39
N LYS A 100 5.41 -21.73 -7.86
CA LYS A 100 5.16 -23.13 -7.47
C LYS A 100 5.39 -23.40 -5.97
N ASN A 101 6.15 -22.54 -5.30
CA ASN A 101 6.51 -22.68 -3.89
C ASN A 101 5.59 -21.89 -2.95
N TYR A 102 4.64 -21.11 -3.49
CA TYR A 102 3.72 -20.26 -2.74
C TYR A 102 4.38 -19.19 -1.86
N ASP A 103 5.60 -18.76 -2.22
CA ASP A 103 6.38 -17.76 -1.50
C ASP A 103 6.69 -16.51 -2.35
N HIS A 104 5.97 -16.32 -3.46
CA HIS A 104 6.16 -15.19 -4.34
C HIS A 104 5.91 -13.85 -3.65
N SER A 105 6.76 -12.89 -3.96
CA SER A 105 6.66 -11.52 -3.45
C SER A 105 6.74 -10.50 -4.58
N TRP A 106 6.13 -9.35 -4.31
CA TRP A 106 6.07 -8.20 -5.19
C TRP A 106 6.76 -7.02 -4.53
N VAL A 107 7.76 -6.44 -5.20
CA VAL A 107 8.25 -5.11 -4.83
C VAL A 107 7.41 -4.09 -5.59
N ILE A 108 6.63 -3.30 -4.87
CA ILE A 108 5.72 -2.33 -5.45
C ILE A 108 6.30 -0.92 -5.33
N MET A 109 6.13 -0.12 -6.37
CA MET A 109 6.59 1.26 -6.40
C MET A 109 5.84 2.14 -7.40
N PHE A 110 5.86 3.44 -7.14
CA PHE A 110 5.49 4.45 -8.13
C PHE A 110 6.68 4.80 -9.02
N HIS A 111 6.45 4.96 -10.32
CA HIS A 111 7.47 5.34 -11.28
C HIS A 111 8.00 6.76 -11.03
N LYS A 112 9.25 7.02 -11.42
CA LYS A 112 9.92 8.32 -11.19
C LYS A 112 9.20 9.52 -11.83
N LYS A 113 8.37 9.29 -12.85
CA LYS A 113 7.57 10.32 -13.54
C LYS A 113 6.08 10.28 -13.17
N PHE A 114 5.70 9.52 -12.14
CA PHE A 114 4.30 9.44 -11.72
C PHE A 114 3.78 10.81 -11.27
N HIS A 115 2.71 11.27 -11.91
CA HIS A 115 2.01 12.53 -11.64
C HIS A 115 0.50 12.41 -11.82
N SER A 116 -0.04 11.19 -11.92
CA SER A 116 -1.48 10.96 -12.12
C SER A 116 -2.25 11.19 -10.83
N THR A 117 -3.47 11.72 -10.95
CA THR A 117 -4.44 11.71 -9.86
C THR A 117 -4.79 10.27 -9.50
N ILE A 118 -4.70 9.92 -8.22
CA ILE A 118 -4.98 8.58 -7.72
C ILE A 118 -6.50 8.38 -7.71
N PRO A 119 -7.09 7.42 -8.43
CA PRO A 119 -8.54 7.25 -8.48
C PRO A 119 -9.08 6.67 -7.16
N SER A 120 -10.33 6.98 -6.80
CA SER A 120 -10.92 6.57 -5.52
C SER A 120 -10.96 5.06 -5.32
N TRP A 121 -11.15 4.28 -6.39
CA TRP A 121 -11.13 2.82 -6.31
C TRP A 121 -9.77 2.26 -5.90
N PHE A 122 -8.69 3.02 -6.10
CA PHE A 122 -7.34 2.60 -5.70
C PHE A 122 -7.17 2.54 -4.18
N LEU A 123 -8.04 3.21 -3.41
CA LEU A 123 -8.00 3.12 -1.95
C LEU A 123 -8.21 1.68 -1.47
N LYS A 124 -9.18 0.95 -2.04
CA LYS A 124 -9.41 -0.46 -1.73
C LYS A 124 -8.21 -1.33 -2.08
N TRP A 125 -7.57 -1.06 -3.22
CA TRP A 125 -6.34 -1.75 -3.60
C TRP A 125 -5.21 -1.45 -2.60
N TRP A 126 -5.08 -0.20 -2.19
CA TRP A 126 -4.08 0.24 -1.21
C TRP A 126 -4.28 -0.42 0.16
N GLU A 127 -5.52 -0.58 0.62
CA GLU A 127 -5.82 -1.27 1.89
C GLU A 127 -5.36 -2.74 1.88
N MET A 128 -5.37 -3.40 0.72
CA MET A 128 -4.92 -4.79 0.58
C MET A 128 -3.40 -4.92 0.41
N PHE A 129 -2.79 -4.05 -0.41
CA PHE A 129 -1.42 -4.24 -0.88
C PHE A 129 -0.44 -3.17 -0.42
N GLY A 130 -0.92 -2.03 0.08
CA GLY A 130 -0.12 -0.87 0.47
C GLY A 130 0.55 -1.03 1.83
N PRO A 131 1.64 -0.30 2.10
CA PRO A 131 2.27 -0.26 3.39
C PRO A 131 1.35 0.37 4.45
N ILE A 132 1.45 -0.14 5.67
CA ILE A 132 0.85 0.46 6.86
C ILE A 132 1.94 1.18 7.69
N PRO A 133 1.62 2.23 8.46
CA PRO A 133 2.62 2.99 9.21
C PRO A 133 3.55 2.13 10.08
N GLN A 134 3.03 1.05 10.66
CA GLN A 134 3.72 0.19 11.63
C GLN A 134 4.91 -0.58 11.03
N ILE A 135 4.94 -0.81 9.72
CA ILE A 135 6.07 -1.51 9.08
C ILE A 135 7.22 -0.56 8.75
N LEU A 136 6.98 0.76 8.74
CA LEU A 136 8.03 1.72 8.42
C LEU A 136 9.06 1.80 9.57
N PRO A 137 10.35 2.04 9.28
CA PRO A 137 11.33 2.38 10.31
C PRO A 137 10.88 3.58 11.14
N GLU A 138 11.17 3.60 12.44
CA GLU A 138 10.74 4.65 13.37
C GLU A 138 11.02 6.09 12.87
N PRO A 139 12.23 6.42 12.34
CA PRO A 139 12.47 7.77 11.79
C PRO A 139 11.53 8.16 10.64
N LEU A 140 11.09 7.18 9.85
CA LEU A 140 10.16 7.41 8.74
C LEU A 140 8.71 7.48 9.22
N GLN A 141 8.36 6.80 10.31
CA GLN A 141 7.07 7.01 10.98
C GLN A 141 6.96 8.44 11.51
N ASP A 142 8.03 8.98 12.10
CA ASP A 142 8.10 10.36 12.57
C ASP A 142 7.94 11.35 11.42
N ALA A 143 8.67 11.10 10.32
CA ALA A 143 8.54 11.88 9.09
C ALA A 143 7.13 11.80 8.49
N LEU A 144 6.47 10.65 8.56
CA LEU A 144 5.07 10.49 8.14
C LEU A 144 4.13 11.33 9.00
N ARG A 145 4.30 11.34 10.33
CA ARG A 145 3.49 12.19 11.23
C ARG A 145 3.70 13.67 10.92
N TYR A 146 4.96 14.07 10.71
CA TYR A 146 5.30 15.43 10.31
C TYR A 146 4.68 15.81 8.97
N PHE A 147 4.88 14.99 7.94
CA PHE A 147 4.27 15.15 6.62
C PHE A 147 2.76 15.30 6.72
N SER A 148 2.09 14.41 7.45
CA SER A 148 0.63 14.43 7.62
C SER A 148 0.11 15.73 8.24
N SER A 149 0.90 16.38 9.10
CA SER A 149 0.53 17.66 9.72
C SER A 149 0.73 18.89 8.83
N ARG A 150 1.45 18.74 7.72
CA ARG A 150 1.89 19.85 6.85
C ARG A 150 1.37 19.76 5.43
N TYR A 151 1.19 18.56 4.92
CA TYR A 151 0.74 18.34 3.56
C TYR A 151 -0.73 18.73 3.46
N ASN A 152 -1.01 19.58 2.47
CA ASN A 152 -2.36 19.96 2.09
C ASN A 152 -2.71 19.28 0.77
N THR A 153 -4.00 19.04 0.58
CA THR A 153 -4.50 18.26 -0.55
C THR A 153 -5.84 18.81 -1.01
N THR A 154 -6.27 18.36 -2.18
CA THR A 154 -7.60 18.67 -2.68
C THR A 154 -8.66 17.90 -1.89
N ASP A 155 -9.93 18.30 -1.99
CA ASP A 155 -11.05 17.57 -1.37
C ASP A 155 -11.12 16.10 -1.80
N HIS A 156 -10.64 15.79 -3.00
CA HIS A 156 -10.50 14.41 -3.46
C HIS A 156 -9.33 13.71 -2.78
N GLY A 157 -8.18 14.37 -2.70
CA GLY A 157 -6.98 13.80 -2.11
C GLY A 157 -7.06 13.56 -0.60
N SER A 158 -7.93 14.29 0.12
CA SER A 158 -8.13 14.13 1.58
C SER A 158 -8.79 12.81 1.96
N GLN A 159 -9.40 12.11 1.00
CA GLN A 159 -10.01 10.80 1.20
C GLN A 159 -8.98 9.67 1.33
N PHE A 160 -7.72 9.93 0.97
CA PHE A 160 -6.65 8.94 0.98
C PHE A 160 -5.74 9.15 2.19
N PRO A 161 -5.17 8.06 2.76
CA PRO A 161 -4.29 8.16 3.91
C PRO A 161 -2.99 8.88 3.53
N ALA A 162 -2.44 9.68 4.44
CA ALA A 162 -1.22 10.45 4.19
C ALA A 162 -0.02 9.57 3.79
N ILE A 163 0.05 8.31 4.24
CA ILE A 163 1.09 7.36 3.84
C ILE A 163 1.05 7.04 2.34
N LEU A 164 -0.13 7.00 1.71
CA LEU A 164 -0.27 6.82 0.26
C LEU A 164 0.34 8.02 -0.48
N HIS A 165 -0.02 9.23 -0.06
CA HIS A 165 0.53 10.47 -0.62
C HIS A 165 2.05 10.55 -0.47
N MET A 166 2.56 10.31 0.74
CA MET A 166 4.00 10.28 1.00
C MET A 166 4.70 9.22 0.13
N THR A 167 4.13 8.02 0.01
CA THR A 167 4.71 6.94 -0.79
C THR A 167 4.78 7.32 -2.26
N ALA A 168 3.71 7.88 -2.82
CA ALA A 168 3.65 8.29 -4.22
C ALA A 168 4.59 9.47 -4.53
N MET A 169 4.65 10.47 -3.65
CA MET A 169 5.51 11.65 -3.81
C MET A 169 7.00 11.32 -3.72
N TYR A 170 7.38 10.52 -2.71
CA TYR A 170 8.78 10.23 -2.41
C TYR A 170 9.28 8.91 -2.99
N ARG A 171 8.43 8.20 -3.74
CA ARG A 171 8.75 6.93 -4.41
C ARG A 171 9.26 5.89 -3.43
N ILE A 172 8.51 5.76 -2.34
CA ILE A 172 8.79 4.76 -1.33
C ILE A 172 8.40 3.40 -1.91
N HIS A 173 9.32 2.45 -1.83
CA HIS A 173 9.12 1.09 -2.28
C HIS A 173 8.73 0.21 -1.08
N TRP A 174 7.88 -0.78 -1.32
CA TRP A 174 7.49 -1.74 -0.29
C TRP A 174 7.33 -3.13 -0.91
N ILE A 175 7.30 -4.14 -0.05
CA ILE A 175 7.06 -5.52 -0.46
C ILE A 175 5.61 -5.87 -0.10
N SER A 176 4.90 -6.49 -1.04
CA SER A 176 3.63 -7.14 -0.80
C SER A 176 3.72 -8.62 -1.18
N MET A 177 3.13 -9.48 -0.38
CA MET A 177 2.99 -10.90 -0.65
C MET A 177 1.66 -11.38 -0.07
N TRP A 178 1.24 -12.57 -0.46
CA TRP A 178 0.07 -13.19 0.12
C TRP A 178 0.24 -14.70 0.17
N LYS A 179 -0.46 -15.34 1.10
CA LYS A 179 -0.48 -16.80 1.24
C LYS A 179 -1.91 -17.27 1.50
N TYR A 180 -2.16 -18.55 1.21
CA TYR A 180 -3.40 -19.17 1.59
C TYR A 180 -3.43 -19.48 3.08
N THR A 181 -4.58 -19.26 3.69
CA THR A 181 -4.88 -19.64 5.07
C THR A 181 -6.23 -20.32 5.12
N ILE A 182 -6.49 -21.09 6.18
CA ILE A 182 -7.79 -21.71 6.41
C ILE A 182 -8.40 -21.04 7.63
N ASN A 183 -9.46 -20.25 7.41
CA ASN A 183 -10.19 -19.54 8.44
C ASN A 183 -11.61 -20.10 8.48
N ASN A 184 -12.03 -20.69 9.59
CA ASN A 184 -13.37 -21.28 9.75
C ASN A 184 -13.78 -22.25 8.62
N ASN A 185 -12.88 -23.17 8.24
CA ASN A 185 -13.04 -24.10 7.12
C ASN A 185 -13.20 -23.45 5.72
N LEU A 186 -12.94 -22.15 5.60
CA LEU A 186 -12.90 -21.43 4.33
C LEU A 186 -11.45 -21.16 3.94
N LEU A 187 -11.15 -21.36 2.65
CA LEU A 187 -9.87 -20.98 2.07
C LEU A 187 -9.85 -19.46 1.91
N ASP A 188 -8.93 -18.82 2.61
CA ASP A 188 -8.78 -17.36 2.65
C ASP A 188 -7.39 -16.95 2.17
N ARG A 189 -7.23 -15.67 1.84
CA ARG A 189 -5.96 -15.06 1.44
C ARG A 189 -5.52 -14.08 2.51
N GLU A 190 -4.43 -14.42 3.19
CA GLU A 190 -3.76 -13.50 4.10
C GLU A 190 -2.74 -12.66 3.32
N PHE A 191 -2.91 -11.34 3.35
CA PHE A 191 -1.98 -10.38 2.74
C PHE A 191 -0.94 -9.93 3.76
N LEU A 192 0.32 -9.93 3.35
CA LEU A 192 1.43 -9.46 4.16
C LEU A 192 2.17 -8.35 3.43
N VAL A 193 2.47 -7.28 4.17
CA VAL A 193 3.25 -6.16 3.68
C VAL A 193 4.50 -6.00 4.52
N LYS A 194 5.63 -5.76 3.85
CA LYS A 194 6.92 -5.53 4.50
C LYS A 194 7.58 -4.29 3.94
N TRP A 195 8.38 -3.65 4.78
CA TRP A 195 9.26 -2.58 4.36
C TRP A 195 10.35 -3.08 3.41
N TRP A 196 10.83 -2.18 2.54
CA TRP A 196 11.99 -2.46 1.69
C TRP A 196 13.28 -1.96 2.37
N ASP A 197 14.02 -2.86 3.01
CA ASP A 197 15.20 -2.53 3.82
C ASP A 197 16.32 -1.81 3.06
N ASN A 198 16.41 -2.03 1.74
CA ASN A 198 17.42 -1.38 0.90
C ASN A 198 17.04 0.07 0.52
N LEU A 199 15.93 0.62 1.02
CA LEU A 199 15.54 2.00 0.77
C LEU A 199 16.34 2.97 1.66
N ARG A 200 17.04 3.92 1.03
CA ARG A 200 17.78 5.00 1.73
C ARG A 200 16.81 6.07 2.25
N PHE A 201 16.16 5.79 3.38
CA PHE A 201 15.12 6.67 3.93
C PHE A 201 15.65 8.02 4.45
N LYS A 202 16.95 8.16 4.75
CA LYS A 202 17.54 9.43 5.16
C LYS A 202 17.33 10.54 4.11
N GLU A 203 17.62 10.22 2.84
CA GLU A 203 17.41 11.15 1.70
C GLU A 203 15.93 11.52 1.54
N ILE A 204 15.01 10.63 1.91
CA ILE A 204 13.57 10.88 1.85
C ILE A 204 13.16 11.86 2.96
N ILE A 205 13.62 11.62 4.19
CA ILE A 205 13.33 12.49 5.34
C ILE A 205 13.87 13.90 5.09
N GLU A 206 15.10 14.03 4.58
CA GLU A 206 15.69 15.31 4.19
C GLU A 206 14.82 16.04 3.15
N LYS A 207 14.39 15.34 2.10
CA LYS A 207 13.48 15.91 1.09
C LYS A 207 12.13 16.33 1.68
N ILE A 208 11.57 15.57 2.63
CA ILE A 208 10.35 15.96 3.33
C ILE A 208 10.54 17.27 4.07
N HIS A 209 11.63 17.43 4.83
CA HIS A 209 11.92 18.67 5.55
C HIS A 209 12.25 19.84 4.62
N MET A 210 12.86 19.60 3.46
CA MET A 210 13.07 20.64 2.45
C MET A 210 11.75 21.12 1.84
N ASN A 211 10.84 20.19 1.53
CA ASN A 211 9.54 20.50 0.92
C ASN A 211 8.57 21.13 1.92
N PHE A 212 8.69 20.77 3.20
CA PHE A 212 7.86 21.25 4.30
C PHE A 212 8.77 21.77 5.42
N PRO A 213 9.41 22.94 5.28
CA PRO A 213 10.32 23.46 6.29
C PRO A 213 9.58 23.68 7.62
N PRO A 214 10.19 23.33 8.76
CA PRO A 214 9.59 23.62 10.05
C PRO A 214 9.38 25.13 10.20
N PRO A 215 8.35 25.57 10.95
CA PRO A 215 8.19 26.98 11.27
C PRO A 215 9.47 27.47 11.90
N ILE A 216 10.02 28.57 11.37
CA ILE A 216 11.14 29.25 12.01
C ILE A 216 10.68 29.54 13.44
N GLN A 217 11.29 28.89 14.43
CA GLN A 217 11.19 29.33 15.81
C GLN A 217 11.82 30.71 15.83
N LYS A 218 11.00 31.76 15.71
CA LYS A 218 11.42 33.09 16.12
C LYS A 218 11.84 32.94 17.57
N ALA A 219 13.13 33.05 17.85
CA ALA A 219 13.62 33.11 19.21
C ALA A 219 12.84 34.21 19.92
N ILE A 220 11.92 33.84 20.81
CA ILE A 220 11.29 34.79 21.70
C ILE A 220 12.34 35.08 22.77
N THR A 221 13.22 36.03 22.48
CA THR A 221 13.98 36.71 23.52
C THR A 221 13.02 37.70 24.19
N CYS A 222 12.31 37.25 25.23
CA CYS A 222 11.67 38.15 26.18
C CYS A 222 12.00 37.68 27.59
N GLN A 223 12.98 38.33 28.19
CA GLN A 223 13.16 38.32 29.63
C GLN A 223 11.97 39.02 30.30
N THR A 224 11.61 38.46 31.47
CA THR A 224 10.96 39.11 32.62
C THR A 224 9.43 39.38 32.62
N THR A 225 8.76 38.50 33.39
CA THR A 225 7.86 38.75 34.55
C THR A 225 6.34 39.00 34.40
N ILE A 226 5.62 38.11 35.10
CA ILE A 226 4.47 38.32 36.02
C ILE A 226 3.09 37.72 35.65
N SER A 227 2.69 36.82 36.55
CA SER A 227 1.36 36.45 37.08
C SER A 227 0.42 35.53 36.29
N HIS A 228 0.33 34.32 36.85
CA HIS A 228 -0.87 33.52 37.12
C HIS A 228 -2.23 33.97 36.55
N ARG A 229 -2.88 33.04 35.85
CA ARG A 229 -4.21 32.55 36.27
C ARG A 229 -4.45 31.13 35.76
N THR A 230 -4.42 30.21 36.71
CA THR A 230 -4.87 28.83 36.61
C THR A 230 -6.38 28.82 36.41
N ARG A 231 -6.88 28.10 35.40
CA ARG A 231 -8.26 27.62 35.40
C ARG A 231 -8.26 26.14 35.03
N SER A 232 -8.39 25.32 36.06
CA SER A 232 -8.72 23.90 35.95
C SER A 232 -10.23 23.76 35.76
N GLN A 233 -10.64 22.91 34.80
CA GLN A 233 -11.96 22.29 34.83
C GLN A 233 -11.83 20.87 34.28
N THR A 234 -11.87 19.90 35.21
CA THR A 234 -12.16 18.46 35.06
C THR A 234 -13.54 18.29 34.37
N SER A 235 -13.90 17.25 33.60
CA SER A 235 -13.77 15.78 33.69
C SER A 235 -14.31 15.20 32.34
N LEU A 236 -13.88 14.08 31.77
CA LEU A 236 -14.11 12.69 32.22
C LEU A 236 -13.21 11.73 31.42
N ASP A 237 -12.57 10.83 32.15
CA ASP A 237 -12.23 9.43 31.87
C ASP A 237 -11.52 9.06 30.55
N SER A 238 -10.20 8.87 30.64
CA SER A 238 -9.59 7.62 30.16
C SER A 238 -8.25 7.38 30.86
N VAL A 239 -8.11 6.15 31.35
CA VAL A 239 -7.04 5.65 32.21
C VAL A 239 -5.68 5.78 31.52
N GLN A 240 -4.75 6.52 32.13
CA GLN A 240 -3.33 6.41 31.82
C GLN A 240 -2.80 5.07 32.34
N ILE A 241 -2.41 4.17 31.45
CA ILE A 241 -1.52 3.05 31.79
C ILE A 241 -0.16 3.31 31.15
N SER A 242 0.66 4.03 31.89
CA SER A 242 2.09 4.18 31.64
C SER A 242 2.84 2.99 32.25
N GLY A 243 3.66 2.31 31.45
CA GLY A 243 4.89 1.68 31.94
C GLY A 243 4.84 0.28 32.56
N LYS A 244 3.99 -0.65 32.10
CA LYS A 244 4.10 -2.07 32.52
C LYS A 244 4.87 -2.91 31.50
N SER A 245 5.76 -3.77 31.99
CA SER A 245 6.56 -4.66 31.14
C SER A 245 5.70 -5.75 30.50
N SER A 246 6.15 -6.32 29.37
CA SER A 246 5.42 -7.38 28.63
C SER A 246 5.06 -8.59 29.51
N LYS A 247 5.80 -8.82 30.60
CA LYS A 247 5.53 -9.90 31.55
C LYS A 247 4.32 -9.59 32.44
N GLU A 248 4.17 -8.36 32.91
CA GLU A 248 3.06 -7.93 33.78
C GLU A 248 1.70 -7.93 33.05
N LEU A 249 1.71 -7.67 31.74
CA LEU A 249 0.50 -7.75 30.91
C LEU A 249 0.02 -9.20 30.70
N ARG A 250 0.92 -10.18 30.70
CA ARG A 250 0.57 -11.60 30.61
C ARG A 250 -0.03 -12.12 31.91
N ASP A 251 0.53 -11.70 33.04
CA ASP A 251 0.03 -12.10 34.36
C ASP A 251 -1.36 -11.48 34.63
N LEU A 252 -1.61 -10.24 34.20
CA LEU A 252 -2.93 -9.61 34.25
C LEU A 252 -3.95 -10.31 33.34
N GLY A 253 -3.53 -10.77 32.16
CA GLY A 253 -4.39 -11.54 31.26
C GLY A 253 -4.81 -12.89 31.84
N GLN A 254 -3.92 -13.57 32.56
CA GLN A 254 -4.23 -14.85 33.20
C GLN A 254 -5.15 -14.70 34.43
N GLN A 255 -5.02 -13.61 35.20
CA GLN A 255 -5.91 -13.35 36.33
C GLN A 255 -7.35 -13.02 35.91
N LEU A 256 -7.54 -12.38 34.76
CA LEU A 256 -8.88 -12.05 34.24
C LEU A 256 -9.63 -13.28 33.69
N ILE A 257 -8.91 -14.31 33.24
CA ILE A 257 -9.49 -15.57 32.74
C ILE A 257 -9.96 -16.47 33.90
N LEU A 258 -9.33 -16.36 35.08
CA LEU A 258 -9.69 -17.15 36.27
C LEU A 258 -10.89 -16.59 37.06
N HIS A 259 -11.40 -15.40 36.71
CA HIS A 259 -12.56 -14.79 37.34
C HIS A 259 -13.82 -14.79 36.46
N SER A 260 -13.80 -15.50 35.33
CA SER A 260 -14.94 -15.65 34.43
C SER A 260 -15.55 -17.06 34.39
N GLU A 261 -15.28 -17.88 35.41
CA GLU A 261 -16.04 -19.12 35.69
C GLU A 261 -16.91 -18.95 36.94
#